data_AF-A0A401NK72-F1
#
_entry.id   AF-A0A401NK72-F1
#
_cell.length_a   1.000
_cell.length_b   1.000
_cell.length_c   1.000
_cell.angle_alpha   90.00
_cell.angle_beta   90.00
_cell.angle_gamma   90.00
#
_symmetry.space_group_name_H-M   'P 1'
#
loop_
_entity.id
_entity.type
_entity.pdbx_description
1 polymer ?
#
loop_
_entity_poly.entity_id
_entity_poly.type
_entity_poly.pdbx_seq_one_letter_code
_entity_poly.pdbx_strand_id
1 'polypeptide(L)'
;MMSDGRQKLPVQRTPQNSRKTTYDSGKVKNGDLHFVSPYSSASSPTEGLTEILLALQDELGQMSFEHQDLLKQIQGTKNTDVREDLERELDCLVKRMEKKADQISKLRKHQDKVEKLKVKAKKMTREMADAKKRAKALDEMKEVPANPRGTEFSVKTTSAPGQKGKESLQLLRNAQKLQLTLRQNDITWEQ
;
A
#
# COMPACT_ATOMS: atom_id res chain seq x y z
N MET A 1 -76.33 -59.89 -14.73
CA MET A 1 -75.05 -59.27 -15.17
C MET A 1 -74.54 -58.50 -13.95
N MET A 2 -73.73 -59.03 -13.02
CA MET A 2 -72.33 -59.50 -13.13
C MET A 2 -71.47 -58.48 -13.91
N SER A 3 -70.47 -57.78 -13.37
CA SER A 3 -69.57 -58.09 -12.25
C SER A 3 -68.87 -56.86 -11.65
N ASP A 4 -68.51 -57.00 -10.37
CA ASP A 4 -67.41 -56.34 -9.66
C ASP A 4 -66.08 -56.38 -10.44
N GLY A 5 -65.29 -55.31 -10.34
CA GLY A 5 -63.99 -55.17 -11.00
C GLY A 5 -62.90 -54.61 -10.07
N ARG A 6 -62.38 -55.46 -9.16
CA ARG A 6 -61.06 -55.26 -8.53
C ARG A 6 -59.96 -55.35 -9.59
N GLN A 7 -59.07 -54.37 -9.70
CA GLN A 7 -57.69 -54.55 -10.17
C GLN A 7 -56.77 -53.59 -9.37
N LYS A 8 -56.02 -54.09 -8.36
CA LYS A 8 -54.65 -54.64 -8.37
C LYS A 8 -53.54 -53.61 -8.63
N LEU A 9 -52.77 -53.36 -7.57
CA LEU A 9 -51.44 -52.72 -7.55
C LEU A 9 -50.45 -53.39 -8.53
N PRO A 10 -49.48 -52.63 -9.05
CA PRO A 10 -48.16 -53.14 -9.33
C PRO A 10 -47.11 -52.64 -8.32
N VAL A 11 -46.39 -53.62 -7.77
CA VAL A 11 -45.20 -53.53 -6.93
C VAL A 11 -43.96 -53.35 -7.80
N GLN A 12 -43.09 -52.43 -7.36
CA GLN A 12 -41.64 -52.29 -7.55
C GLN A 12 -41.02 -52.20 -8.96
N ARG A 13 -40.15 -51.19 -9.12
CA ARG A 13 -38.73 -51.37 -9.49
C ARG A 13 -37.89 -50.16 -9.06
N THR A 14 -36.97 -50.40 -8.14
CA THR A 14 -35.82 -49.56 -7.80
C THR A 14 -34.82 -49.51 -8.96
N PRO A 15 -34.22 -48.35 -9.28
CA PRO A 15 -32.92 -48.31 -9.90
C PRO A 15 -31.82 -48.19 -8.83
N GLN A 16 -31.08 -49.29 -8.63
CA GLN A 16 -29.76 -49.22 -8.00
C GLN A 16 -28.82 -48.45 -8.93
N ASN A 17 -28.28 -47.31 -8.47
CA ASN A 17 -27.11 -46.70 -9.09
C ASN A 17 -25.91 -46.90 -8.16
N SER A 18 -25.25 -48.04 -8.33
CA SER A 18 -23.94 -48.32 -7.77
C SER A 18 -22.89 -47.49 -8.49
N ARG A 19 -22.51 -46.33 -7.95
CA ARG A 19 -21.22 -45.70 -8.28
C ARG A 19 -20.21 -46.12 -7.22
N LYS A 20 -19.47 -47.18 -7.53
CA LYS A 20 -18.25 -47.58 -6.84
C LYS A 20 -17.21 -46.48 -7.08
N THR A 21 -16.87 -45.71 -6.05
CA THR A 21 -15.65 -44.91 -6.04
C THR A 21 -14.50 -45.86 -5.74
N THR A 22 -13.77 -46.25 -6.78
CA THR A 22 -12.45 -46.88 -6.63
C THR A 22 -11.46 -45.80 -6.23
N TYR A 23 -10.93 -45.89 -5.02
CA TYR A 23 -9.79 -45.11 -4.57
C TYR A 23 -8.55 -45.68 -5.27
N ASP A 24 -8.12 -45.02 -6.35
CA ASP A 24 -6.83 -45.28 -6.96
C ASP A 24 -5.76 -44.63 -6.08
N SER A 25 -4.95 -45.48 -5.43
CA SER A 25 -3.86 -45.07 -4.55
C SER A 25 -2.67 -44.65 -5.40
N GLY A 26 -2.80 -43.48 -6.02
CA GLY A 26 -1.71 -42.81 -6.72
C GLY A 26 -0.71 -42.23 -5.73
N LYS A 27 0.48 -42.84 -5.64
CA LYS A 27 1.67 -42.28 -5.00
C LYS A 27 1.93 -40.86 -5.54
N VAL A 28 1.62 -39.84 -4.74
CA VAL A 28 2.06 -38.47 -5.01
C VAL A 28 3.54 -38.40 -4.65
N LYS A 29 4.38 -38.27 -5.68
CA LYS A 29 5.79 -37.90 -5.52
C LYS A 29 5.82 -36.50 -4.92
N ASN A 30 6.55 -36.33 -3.83
CA ASN A 30 6.82 -35.04 -3.18
C ASN A 30 7.51 -34.12 -4.20
N GLY A 31 6.71 -33.36 -4.94
CA GLY A 31 7.14 -32.15 -5.61
C GLY A 31 7.24 -31.07 -4.55
N ASP A 32 8.41 -30.46 -4.48
CA ASP A 32 8.77 -29.34 -3.62
C ASP A 32 7.70 -28.24 -3.74
N LEU A 33 6.71 -28.26 -2.83
CA LEU A 33 5.77 -27.18 -2.66
C LEU A 33 6.55 -26.07 -1.98
N HIS A 34 7.20 -25.26 -2.81
CA HIS A 34 7.70 -23.95 -2.44
C HIS A 34 6.49 -23.11 -2.01
N PHE A 35 6.13 -23.23 -0.72
CA PHE A 35 5.30 -22.27 -0.02
C PHE A 35 6.07 -20.95 -0.04
N VAL A 36 5.87 -20.19 -1.12
CA VAL A 36 6.23 -18.78 -1.18
C VAL A 36 5.48 -18.09 -0.05
N SER A 37 6.18 -17.89 1.07
CA SER A 37 5.74 -16.96 2.10
C SER A 37 5.52 -15.60 1.41
N PRO A 38 4.31 -15.00 1.44
CA PRO A 38 4.06 -13.73 0.72
C PRO A 38 4.78 -12.53 1.34
N TYR A 39 5.46 -12.73 2.46
CA TYR A 39 6.02 -11.63 3.24
C TYR A 39 7.51 -11.85 3.39
N SER A 40 8.25 -11.15 2.54
CA SER A 40 9.52 -10.46 2.85
C SER A 40 10.45 -10.47 1.65
N SER A 41 9.95 -9.99 0.51
CA SER A 41 10.81 -9.15 -0.33
C SER A 41 10.61 -7.74 0.21
N ALA A 42 11.68 -7.03 0.56
CA ALA A 42 11.60 -5.62 0.91
C ALA A 42 11.23 -4.82 -0.36
N SER A 43 9.95 -4.91 -0.72
CA SER A 43 9.31 -4.15 -1.78
C SER A 43 9.46 -2.69 -1.40
N SER A 44 9.94 -1.90 -2.35
CA SER A 44 10.03 -0.46 -2.11
C SER A 44 8.63 0.06 -1.74
N PRO A 45 8.49 1.03 -0.83
CA PRO A 45 7.16 1.57 -0.47
C PRO A 45 6.33 1.99 -1.69
N THR A 46 7.00 2.35 -2.79
CA THR A 46 6.39 2.71 -4.08
C THR A 46 5.82 1.52 -4.87
N GLU A 47 6.42 0.34 -4.75
CA GLU A 47 5.97 -0.88 -5.45
C GLU A 47 4.69 -1.43 -4.82
N GLY A 48 4.62 -1.53 -3.49
CA GLY A 48 3.37 -1.89 -2.79
C GLY A 48 2.22 -0.92 -3.07
N LEU A 49 2.50 0.39 -3.16
CA LEU A 49 1.49 1.38 -3.56
C LEU A 49 0.98 1.17 -4.99
N THR A 50 1.81 0.62 -5.88
CA THR A 50 1.44 0.36 -7.27
C THR A 50 0.57 -0.89 -7.37
N GLU A 51 0.90 -1.93 -6.62
CA GLU A 51 0.09 -3.16 -6.51
C GLU A 51 -1.31 -2.88 -5.95
N ILE A 52 -1.41 -2.12 -4.86
CA ILE A 52 -2.71 -1.73 -4.27
C ILE A 52 -3.54 -0.93 -5.27
N LEU A 53 -2.91 -0.02 -6.01
CA LEU A 53 -3.60 0.77 -7.03
C LEU A 53 -4.16 -0.13 -8.15
N LEU A 54 -3.40 -1.13 -8.60
CA LEU A 54 -3.83 -2.07 -9.61
C LEU A 54 -5.05 -2.86 -9.13
N ALA A 55 -4.99 -3.42 -7.92
CA ALA A 55 -6.11 -4.14 -7.32
C ALA A 55 -7.38 -3.28 -7.23
N LEU A 56 -7.27 -2.02 -6.81
CA LEU A 56 -8.41 -1.10 -6.78
C LEU A 56 -9.00 -0.83 -8.17
N GLN A 57 -8.16 -0.74 -9.21
CA GLN A 57 -8.60 -0.55 -10.58
C GLN A 57 -9.31 -1.80 -11.12
N ASP A 58 -8.80 -2.99 -10.83
CA ASP A 58 -9.42 -4.26 -11.22
C ASP A 58 -10.79 -4.42 -10.55
N GLU A 59 -10.90 -4.12 -9.26
CA GLU A 59 -12.17 -4.14 -8.54
C GLU A 59 -13.18 -3.13 -9.10
N LEU A 60 -12.74 -1.93 -9.50
CA LEU A 60 -13.61 -0.96 -10.17
C LEU A 60 -14.05 -1.47 -11.55
N GLY A 61 -13.16 -2.16 -12.26
CA GLY A 61 -13.48 -2.86 -13.51
C GLY A 61 -14.55 -3.93 -13.31
N GLN A 62 -14.41 -4.75 -12.27
CA GLN A 62 -15.40 -5.77 -11.92
C GLN A 62 -16.77 -5.16 -11.59
N MET A 63 -16.80 -4.08 -10.80
CA MET A 63 -18.03 -3.33 -10.53
C MET A 63 -18.65 -2.74 -11.79
N SER A 64 -17.83 -2.26 -12.73
CA SER A 64 -18.30 -1.73 -14.01
C SER A 64 -18.95 -2.82 -14.86
N PHE A 65 -18.42 -4.05 -14.81
CA PHE A 65 -19.04 -5.19 -15.47
C PHE A 65 -20.39 -5.55 -14.84
N GLU A 66 -20.46 -5.64 -13.50
CA GLU A 66 -21.70 -5.85 -12.74
C GLU A 66 -22.75 -4.78 -13.07
N HIS A 67 -22.34 -3.51 -13.19
CA HIS A 67 -23.23 -2.39 -13.55
C HIS A 67 -23.85 -2.59 -14.94
N GLN A 68 -23.04 -2.97 -15.93
CA GLN A 68 -23.56 -3.25 -17.28
C GLN A 68 -24.46 -4.49 -17.31
N ASP A 69 -24.20 -5.48 -16.46
CA ASP A 69 -25.05 -6.65 -16.35
C ASP A 69 -26.42 -6.32 -15.72
N LEU A 70 -26.43 -5.58 -14.61
CA LEU A 70 -27.66 -5.09 -13.97
C LEU A 70 -28.52 -4.26 -14.94
N LEU A 71 -27.91 -3.37 -15.74
CA LEU A 71 -28.63 -2.62 -16.76
C LEU A 71 -29.33 -3.53 -17.79
N LYS A 72 -28.67 -4.61 -18.21
CA LYS A 72 -29.28 -5.59 -19.13
C LYS A 72 -30.43 -6.34 -18.48
N GLN A 73 -30.29 -6.71 -17.20
CA GLN A 73 -31.36 -7.40 -16.45
C GLN A 73 -32.59 -6.50 -16.28
N ILE A 74 -32.40 -5.22 -15.96
CA ILE A 74 -33.46 -4.20 -15.83
C ILE A 74 -34.23 -4.07 -17.16
N GLN A 75 -33.52 -4.00 -18.28
CA GLN A 75 -34.13 -3.90 -19.61
C GLN A 75 -34.84 -5.20 -20.04
N GLY A 76 -34.33 -6.35 -19.60
CA GLY A 76 -34.86 -7.67 -19.95
C GLY A 76 -36.09 -8.10 -19.15
N THR A 77 -36.28 -7.57 -17.93
CA THR A 77 -37.39 -7.97 -17.06
C THR A 77 -38.71 -7.25 -17.39
N LYS A 78 -39.80 -8.02 -17.43
CA LYS A 78 -41.18 -7.50 -17.53
C LYS A 78 -41.85 -7.35 -16.17
N ASN A 79 -41.28 -7.95 -15.12
CA ASN A 79 -41.80 -7.85 -13.77
C ASN A 79 -41.35 -6.52 -13.15
N THR A 80 -42.31 -5.68 -12.79
CA THR A 80 -42.06 -4.35 -12.22
C THR A 80 -41.34 -4.43 -10.87
N ASP A 81 -41.77 -5.30 -9.97
CA ASP A 81 -41.17 -5.43 -8.63
C ASP A 81 -39.69 -5.80 -8.74
N VAL A 82 -39.38 -6.77 -9.62
CA VAL A 82 -37.99 -7.19 -9.92
C VAL A 82 -37.20 -6.04 -10.54
N ARG A 83 -37.81 -5.23 -11.42
CA ARG A 83 -37.14 -4.08 -12.03
C ARG A 83 -36.75 -3.05 -10.98
N GLU A 84 -37.67 -2.71 -10.09
CA GLU A 84 -37.42 -1.73 -9.02
C GLU A 84 -36.34 -2.22 -8.04
N ASP A 85 -36.31 -3.52 -7.73
CA ASP A 85 -35.23 -4.13 -6.93
C ASP A 85 -33.87 -3.99 -7.60
N LEU A 86 -33.78 -4.30 -8.90
CA LEU A 86 -32.54 -4.17 -9.67
C LEU A 86 -32.09 -2.71 -9.80
N GLU A 87 -33.02 -1.77 -9.96
CA GLU A 87 -32.72 -0.32 -9.98
C GLU A 87 -32.15 0.14 -8.63
N ARG A 88 -32.70 -0.32 -7.50
CA ARG A 88 -32.14 -0.05 -6.17
C ARG A 88 -30.73 -0.63 -6.01
N GLU A 89 -30.49 -1.84 -6.52
CA GLU A 89 -29.18 -2.49 -6.49
C GLU A 89 -28.16 -1.71 -7.33
N LEU A 90 -28.56 -1.27 -8.54
CA LEU A 90 -27.74 -0.44 -9.42
C LEU A 90 -27.34 0.87 -8.73
N ASP A 91 -28.29 1.56 -8.09
CA ASP A 91 -28.03 2.77 -7.31
C ASP A 91 -27.02 2.53 -6.18
N CYS A 92 -27.15 1.40 -5.48
CA CYS A 92 -26.19 1.00 -4.44
C CYS A 92 -24.81 0.70 -5.02
N LEU A 93 -24.73 0.05 -6.18
CA LEU A 93 -23.50 -0.24 -6.89
C LEU A 93 -22.81 1.05 -7.35
N VAL A 94 -23.53 2.02 -7.91
CA VAL A 94 -22.97 3.32 -8.32
C VAL A 94 -22.32 4.02 -7.14
N LYS A 95 -22.99 4.08 -5.98
CA LYS A 95 -22.42 4.65 -4.75
C LYS A 95 -21.14 3.93 -4.30
N ARG A 96 -21.03 2.60 -4.51
CA ARG A 96 -19.81 1.83 -4.24
C ARG A 96 -18.70 2.17 -5.25
N MET A 97 -19.04 2.29 -6.53
CA MET A 97 -18.10 2.66 -7.60
C MET A 97 -17.50 4.04 -7.36
N GLU A 98 -18.31 5.04 -6.99
CA GLU A 98 -17.85 6.40 -6.67
C GLU A 98 -16.85 6.39 -5.50
N LYS A 99 -17.19 5.71 -4.40
CA LYS A 99 -16.28 5.55 -3.26
C LYS A 99 -14.95 4.90 -3.66
N LYS A 100 -14.98 3.94 -4.58
CA LYS A 100 -13.77 3.29 -5.09
C LYS A 100 -12.96 4.20 -6.00
N ALA A 101 -13.61 4.98 -6.87
CA ALA A 101 -12.95 6.01 -7.67
C ALA A 101 -12.29 7.10 -6.79
N ASP A 102 -12.93 7.46 -5.68
CA ASP A 102 -12.35 8.36 -4.68
C ASP A 102 -11.10 7.76 -4.01
N GLN A 103 -11.13 6.47 -3.66
CA GLN A 103 -9.96 5.77 -3.12
C GLN A 103 -8.79 5.80 -4.12
N ILE A 104 -9.05 5.46 -5.39
CA ILE A 104 -8.06 5.53 -6.46
C ILE A 104 -7.48 6.95 -6.58
N SER A 105 -8.33 7.97 -6.55
CA SER A 105 -7.92 9.37 -6.66
C SER A 105 -7.03 9.81 -5.50
N LYS A 106 -7.37 9.41 -4.27
CA LYS A 106 -6.56 9.67 -3.07
C LYS A 106 -5.20 8.97 -3.15
N LEU A 107 -5.19 7.72 -3.61
CA LEU A 107 -3.97 6.92 -3.74
C LEU A 107 -3.03 7.49 -4.81
N ARG A 108 -3.56 7.91 -5.97
CA ARG A 108 -2.79 8.61 -7.02
C ARG A 108 -2.16 9.90 -6.50
N LYS A 109 -2.92 10.73 -5.79
CA LYS A 109 -2.40 11.95 -5.15
C LYS A 109 -1.28 11.63 -4.15
N HIS A 110 -1.36 10.52 -3.45
CA HIS A 110 -0.30 10.07 -2.54
C HIS A 110 0.95 9.64 -3.31
N GLN A 111 0.81 8.81 -4.35
CA GLN A 111 1.93 8.41 -5.22
C GLN A 111 2.68 9.64 -5.78
N ASP A 112 1.95 10.65 -6.27
CA ASP A 112 2.55 11.89 -6.77
C ASP A 112 3.34 12.64 -5.71
N LYS A 113 2.83 12.70 -4.48
CA LYS A 113 3.52 13.34 -3.34
C LYS A 113 4.80 12.59 -3.00
N VAL A 114 4.75 11.26 -2.95
CA VAL A 114 5.92 10.40 -2.67
C VAL A 114 7.00 10.59 -3.73
N GLU A 115 6.64 10.61 -5.01
CA GLU A 115 7.62 10.81 -6.09
C GLU A 115 8.24 12.21 -6.04
N LYS A 116 7.45 13.25 -5.78
CA LYS A 116 7.98 14.62 -5.57
C LYS A 116 8.97 14.70 -4.42
N LEU A 117 8.70 14.02 -3.30
CA LEU A 117 9.61 13.97 -2.16
C LEU A 117 10.90 13.21 -2.49
N LYS A 118 10.80 12.09 -3.22
CA LYS A 118 11.94 11.30 -3.67
C LYS A 118 12.87 12.11 -4.58
N VAL A 119 12.32 12.90 -5.51
CA VAL A 119 13.10 13.81 -6.37
C VAL A 119 13.79 14.89 -5.55
N LYS A 120 13.08 15.54 -4.61
CA LYS A 120 13.66 16.56 -3.72
C LYS A 120 14.78 16.01 -2.85
N ALA A 121 14.59 14.83 -2.26
CA ALA A 121 15.60 14.16 -1.44
C ALA A 121 16.86 13.88 -2.26
N LYS A 122 16.72 13.31 -3.47
CA LYS A 122 17.86 13.07 -4.38
C LYS A 122 18.61 14.36 -4.73
N LYS A 123 17.90 15.47 -4.96
CA LYS A 123 18.51 16.78 -5.23
C LYS A 123 19.34 17.26 -4.03
N MET A 124 18.75 17.22 -2.83
CA MET A 124 19.43 17.63 -1.59
C MET A 124 20.68 16.78 -1.32
N THR A 125 20.62 15.46 -1.55
CA THR A 125 21.78 14.57 -1.39
C THR A 125 22.92 14.94 -2.36
N ARG A 126 22.60 15.32 -3.60
CA ARG A 126 23.59 15.80 -4.58
C ARG A 126 24.20 17.13 -4.15
N GLU A 127 23.37 18.10 -3.77
CA GLU A 127 23.83 19.42 -3.31
C GLU A 127 24.74 19.31 -2.08
N MET A 128 24.40 18.44 -1.11
CA MET A 128 25.23 18.13 0.05
C MET A 128 26.57 17.48 -0.34
N ALA A 129 26.56 16.53 -1.30
CA ALA A 129 27.78 15.91 -1.79
C ALA A 129 28.69 16.92 -2.50
N ASP A 130 28.13 17.84 -3.29
CA ASP A 130 28.88 18.88 -3.98
C ASP A 130 29.39 19.97 -3.03
N ALA A 131 28.63 20.32 -1.98
CA ALA A 131 29.09 21.20 -0.91
C ALA A 131 30.26 20.57 -0.13
N LYS A 132 30.17 19.27 0.18
CA LYS A 132 31.25 18.52 0.85
C LYS A 132 32.52 18.45 0.00
N LYS A 133 32.41 18.24 -1.32
CA LYS A 133 33.54 18.27 -2.25
C LYS A 133 34.20 19.66 -2.30
N ARG A 134 33.40 20.72 -2.38
CA ARG A 134 33.90 22.11 -2.36
C ARG A 134 34.58 22.47 -1.04
N ALA A 135 34.04 22.02 0.09
CA ALA A 135 34.67 22.22 1.40
C ALA A 135 36.03 21.49 1.50
N LYS A 136 36.13 20.26 0.99
CA LYS A 136 37.41 19.52 0.92
C LYS A 136 38.45 20.18 0.01
N ALA A 137 38.04 20.66 -1.17
CA ALA A 137 38.95 21.34 -2.09
C ALA A 137 39.50 22.66 -1.51
N LEU A 138 38.72 23.37 -0.69
CA LEU A 138 39.15 24.59 -0.02
C LEU A 138 40.11 24.31 1.16
N ASP A 139 39.98 23.16 1.81
CA ASP A 139 40.88 22.66 2.85
C ASP A 139 42.22 22.21 2.25
N GLU A 140 42.19 21.50 1.11
CA GLU A 140 43.39 21.03 0.40
C GLU A 140 44.17 22.15 -0.30
N MET A 141 43.54 23.28 -0.66
CA MET A 141 44.23 24.44 -1.24
C MET A 141 44.97 25.30 -0.20
N LYS A 142 44.92 24.94 1.09
CA LYS A 142 45.63 25.61 2.18
C LYS A 142 46.97 24.95 2.56
N GLU A 143 47.44 23.97 1.80
CA GLU A 143 48.62 23.16 2.12
C GLU A 143 49.64 23.11 0.97
N VAL A 144 50.47 24.16 0.78
CA VAL A 144 51.91 24.04 0.38
C VAL A 144 52.67 25.37 0.66
N PRO A 145 54.02 25.40 0.80
CA PRO A 145 54.77 25.21 2.05
C PRO A 145 55.59 26.46 2.43
N ALA A 146 55.77 26.75 3.72
CA ALA A 146 56.76 27.73 4.16
C ALA A 146 57.58 27.20 5.33
N ASN A 147 58.78 26.71 5.01
CA ASN A 147 59.88 26.61 5.96
C ASN A 147 60.31 28.05 6.32
N PRO A 148 60.45 28.36 7.62
CA PRO A 148 61.75 28.84 8.07
C PRO A 148 62.14 28.27 9.43
N ARG A 149 63.22 27.48 9.43
CA ARG A 149 64.41 27.63 10.27
C ARG A 149 64.22 28.42 11.58
N GLY A 150 64.09 27.68 12.68
CA GLY A 150 64.67 28.00 14.00
C GLY A 150 64.08 29.16 14.83
N THR A 151 63.95 28.88 16.12
CA THR A 151 64.19 29.83 17.23
C THR A 151 62.96 30.52 17.86
N GLU A 152 62.48 29.85 18.92
CA GLU A 152 61.97 30.32 20.24
C GLU A 152 60.82 31.34 20.45
N PHE A 153 60.05 31.01 21.50
CA PHE A 153 59.23 31.84 22.40
C PHE A 153 57.74 32.16 22.06
N SER A 154 56.86 31.48 22.83
CA SER A 154 55.61 31.93 23.46
C SER A 154 54.65 32.87 22.70
N VAL A 155 53.39 32.43 22.52
CA VAL A 155 52.19 33.05 23.13
C VAL A 155 50.95 32.17 22.86
N LYS A 156 50.20 31.92 23.93
CA LYS A 156 48.91 31.23 23.95
C LYS A 156 47.80 32.19 23.50
N THR A 157 46.91 31.73 22.62
CA THR A 157 45.50 32.20 22.59
C THR A 157 44.58 31.03 22.23
N THR A 158 44.22 30.29 23.28
CA THR A 158 42.92 29.71 23.57
C THR A 158 41.88 29.69 22.44
N SER A 159 41.56 28.49 21.93
CA SER A 159 40.23 28.24 21.37
C SER A 159 39.21 28.32 22.51
N ALA A 160 38.29 29.29 22.43
CA ALA A 160 37.33 29.57 23.50
C ALA A 160 36.42 28.36 23.79
N PRO A 161 36.33 27.88 25.04
CA PRO A 161 35.39 26.84 25.45
C PRO A 161 34.00 27.47 25.61
N GLY A 162 33.26 27.65 24.53
CA GLY A 162 31.95 28.33 24.61
C GLY A 162 30.97 28.11 23.47
N GLN A 163 31.36 27.47 22.36
CA GLN A 163 30.43 27.28 21.23
C GLN A 163 29.47 26.11 21.46
N LYS A 164 29.92 24.96 21.97
CA LYS A 164 29.05 23.80 22.25
C LYS A 164 27.90 24.10 23.22
N GLY A 165 28.13 25.00 24.19
CA GLY A 165 27.10 25.42 25.16
C GLY A 165 25.96 26.20 24.52
N LYS A 166 26.24 26.97 23.45
CA LYS A 166 25.21 27.74 22.74
C LYS A 166 24.26 26.83 21.96
N GLU A 167 24.81 25.81 21.29
CA GLU A 167 24.02 24.79 20.58
C GLU A 167 23.07 24.06 21.55
N SER A 168 23.60 23.62 22.70
CA SER A 168 22.85 22.90 23.73
C SER A 168 21.73 23.76 24.33
N LEU A 169 22.00 25.02 24.64
CA LEU A 169 20.97 25.94 25.13
C LEU A 169 19.92 26.25 24.06
N GLN A 170 20.33 26.33 22.78
CA GLN A 170 19.40 26.53 21.69
C GLN A 170 18.46 25.33 21.51
N LEU A 171 18.98 24.10 21.62
CA LEU A 171 18.16 22.88 21.63
C LEU A 171 17.17 22.86 22.80
N LEU A 172 17.62 23.23 24.01
CA LEU A 172 16.76 23.28 25.20
C LEU A 172 15.63 24.29 25.02
N ARG A 173 15.92 25.49 24.49
CA ARG A 173 14.88 26.50 24.18
C ARG A 173 13.89 26.01 23.13
N ASN A 174 14.38 25.33 22.09
CA ASN A 174 13.53 24.76 21.05
C ASN A 174 12.62 23.67 21.62
N ALA A 175 13.14 22.79 22.47
CA ALA A 175 12.36 21.75 23.14
C ALA A 175 11.27 22.33 24.06
N GLN A 176 11.62 23.36 24.84
CA GLN A 176 10.66 24.06 25.70
C GLN A 176 9.56 24.74 24.87
N LYS A 177 9.92 25.35 23.74
CA LYS A 177 8.94 25.95 22.81
C LYS A 177 7.98 24.90 22.26
N LEU A 178 8.48 23.73 21.88
CA LEU A 178 7.65 22.62 21.41
C LEU A 178 6.68 22.14 22.50
N GLN A 179 7.14 21.98 23.75
CA GLN A 179 6.29 21.61 24.89
C GLN A 179 5.15 22.61 25.13
N LEU A 180 5.39 23.91 24.90
CA LEU A 180 4.38 24.96 25.10
C LEU A 180 3.43 25.13 23.91
N THR A 181 3.89 24.78 22.71
CA THR A 181 3.10 24.99 21.47
C THR A 181 2.28 23.76 21.12
N LEU A 182 2.76 22.56 21.43
CA LEU A 182 2.07 21.31 21.12
C LEU A 182 0.97 21.02 22.13
N ARG A 183 -0.25 20.84 21.63
CA ARG A 183 -1.43 20.44 22.41
C ARG A 183 -1.63 18.93 22.27
N GLN A 184 -2.36 18.33 23.21
CA GLN A 184 -2.65 16.88 23.22
C GLN A 184 -3.31 16.37 21.93
N ASN A 185 -4.03 17.24 21.22
CA ASN A 185 -4.71 16.91 19.96
C ASN A 185 -3.83 17.10 18.71
N ASP A 186 -2.61 17.65 18.84
CA ASP A 186 -1.68 17.82 17.71
C ASP A 186 -0.88 16.53 17.44
N ILE A 187 -0.96 15.55 18.35
CA ILE A 187 -0.33 14.25 18.23
C ILE A 187 -1.43 13.23 17.89
N THR A 188 -1.93 13.31 16.66
CA THR A 188 -2.75 12.24 16.07
C THR A 188 -1.88 11.43 15.11
N TRP A 189 -1.72 10.15 15.40
CA TRP A 189 -1.40 9.20 14.34
C TRP A 189 -2.73 8.90 13.66
N GLU A 190 -2.89 9.30 12.39
CA GLU A 190 -4.06 8.92 11.58
C GLU A 190 -4.27 7.41 11.73
N GLN A 191 -5.47 7.04 12.17
CA GLN A 191 -5.90 5.67 12.42
C GLN A 191 -6.76 5.19 11.26
#